data_AF-A0A415G618-F1
#
_entry.id   AF-A0A415G618-F1
#
_cell.length_a   1.000
_cell.length_b   1.000
_cell.length_c   1.000
_cell.angle_alpha   90.00
_cell.angle_beta   90.00
_cell.angle_gamma   90.00
#
_symmetry.space_group_name_H-M   'P 1'
#
loop_
_entity.id
_entity.type
_entity.pdbx_description
1 polymer ?
#
loop_
_entity_poly.entity_id
_entity_poly.type
_entity_poly.pdbx_seq_one_letter_code
_entity_poly.pdbx_strand_id
1 'polypeptide(L)' 'MNIAYRFRIYPTEEQKILLGKTFGCCRFLYNQMLNDKIREYEKTKKML' A
#
# COMPACT_ATOMS: atom_id res chain seq x y z
N MET A 1 16.50 -13.80 21.33
CA MET A 1 16.34 -12.41 21.79
C MET A 1 15.94 -11.59 20.56
N ASN A 2 14.67 -11.22 20.41
CA ASN A 2 14.20 -10.47 19.23
C ASN A 2 14.46 -8.97 19.46
N ILE A 3 15.38 -8.40 18.71
CA ILE A 3 15.69 -6.97 18.75
C ILE A 3 14.84 -6.28 17.70
N ALA A 4 13.94 -5.40 18.14
CA ALA A 4 13.20 -4.51 17.24
C ALA A 4 13.90 -3.16 17.19
N TYR A 5 14.39 -2.78 16.02
CA TYR A 5 15.02 -1.48 15.82
C TYR A 5 13.99 -0.43 15.44
N ARG A 6 14.07 0.74 16.07
CA ARG A 6 13.24 1.90 15.76
C ARG A 6 14.13 3.06 15.35
N PHE A 7 14.01 3.49 14.09
CA PHE A 7 14.73 4.64 13.56
C PHE A 7 13.77 5.68 13.03
N ARG A 8 14.17 6.95 13.12
CA ARG A 8 13.51 8.06 12.44
C ARG A 8 14.28 8.38 11.17
N ILE A 9 13.59 8.43 10.04
CA ILE A 9 14.15 8.86 8.75
C ILE A 9 13.95 10.37 8.57
N TYR A 10 14.95 11.03 7.98
CA TYR A 10 14.91 12.45 7.62
C TYR A 10 15.18 12.59 6.12
N PRO A 11 14.16 12.43 5.27
CA PRO A 11 14.34 12.43 3.83
C PRO A 11 14.64 13.82 3.28
N THR A 12 15.44 13.89 2.23
CA THR A 12 15.60 15.09 1.39
C THR A 12 14.30 15.41 0.65
N GLU A 13 14.18 16.61 0.07
CA GLU A 13 12.99 16.98 -0.71
C GLU A 13 12.73 16.02 -1.88
N GLU A 14 13.77 15.63 -2.61
CA GLU A 14 13.66 14.64 -3.70
C GLU A 14 13.14 13.29 -3.20
N GLN A 15 13.64 12.82 -2.05
CA GLN A 15 13.19 11.58 -1.43
C GLN A 15 11.73 11.67 -0.98
N LYS A 16 11.29 12.81 -0.42
CA LYS A 16 9.87 13.03 -0.05
C LYS A 16 8.97 12.91 -1.28
N ILE A 17 9.36 13.52 -2.39
CA ILE A 17 8.62 13.44 -3.66
C ILE A 17 8.54 11.98 -4.15
N LEU A 18 9.68 11.27 -4.16
CA LEU A 18 9.73 9.88 -4.59
C LEU A 18 8.86 8.97 -3.71
N LEU A 19 8.97 9.11 -2.38
CA LEU A 19 8.16 8.36 -1.42
C LEU A 19 6.67 8.66 -1.60
N GLY A 20 6.29 9.93 -1.77
CA GLY A 20 4.90 10.32 -2.03
C GLY A 20 4.34 9.67 -3.30
N LYS A 21 5.09 9.70 -4.41
CA LYS A 21 4.71 9.03 -5.66
C LYS A 21 4.58 7.51 -5.45
N THR A 22 5.56 6.91 -4.79
CA THR A 22 5.61 5.45 -4.58
C THR A 22 4.43 4.98 -3.73
N PHE A 23 4.23 5.56 -2.54
CA PHE A 23 3.12 5.19 -1.66
C PHE A 23 1.76 5.51 -2.27
N GLY A 24 1.65 6.62 -3.03
CA GLY A 24 0.46 6.95 -3.79
C GLY A 24 0.08 5.88 -4.80
N CYS A 25 1.03 5.48 -5.67
CA CYS A 25 0.81 4.44 -6.66
C CYS A 25 0.46 3.08 -6.02
N CYS A 26 1.21 2.66 -4.99
CA CYS A 26 0.93 1.41 -4.28
C CYS A 26 -0.46 1.41 -3.64
N ARG A 27 -0.86 2.50 -2.98
CA ARG A 27 -2.19 2.64 -2.36
C ARG A 27 -3.29 2.59 -3.40
N PHE A 28 -3.10 3.27 -4.53
CA PHE A 28 -4.07 3.26 -5.62
C PHE A 28 -4.29 1.83 -6.15
N LEU A 29 -3.22 1.13 -6.51
CA LEU A 29 -3.30 -0.24 -7.04
C LEU A 29 -3.92 -1.20 -6.02
N TYR A 30 -3.48 -1.15 -4.77
CA TYR A 30 -4.03 -1.99 -3.71
C TYR A 30 -5.54 -1.78 -3.55
N ASN A 31 -5.98 -0.52 -3.47
CA ASN A 31 -7.39 -0.20 -3.33
C ASN A 31 -8.21 -0.65 -4.54
N GLN A 32 -7.68 -0.50 -5.75
CA GLN A 32 -8.34 -0.97 -6.96
C GLN A 32 -8.52 -2.49 -6.93
N MET A 33 -7.46 -3.25 -6.65
CA MET A 33 -7.52 -4.72 -6.59
C MET A 33 -8.42 -5.21 -5.46
N LEU A 34 -8.39 -4.57 -4.30
CA LEU A 34 -9.27 -4.90 -3.17
C LEU A 34 -10.74 -4.68 -3.56
N ASN A 35 -11.04 -3.55 -4.20
CA ASN A 35 -12.38 -3.25 -4.67
C ASN A 35 -12.87 -4.26 -5.72
N ASP A 36 -11.99 -4.70 -6.63
CA ASP A 36 -12.32 -5.74 -7.60
C ASP A 36 -12.62 -7.09 -6.91
N LYS A 37 -11.83 -7.48 -5.90
CA LYS A 37 -12.10 -8.68 -5.07
C LYS A 37 -13.44 -8.59 -4.35
N ILE A 38 -13.77 -7.43 -3.77
CA ILE A 38 -15.04 -7.20 -3.07
C ILE A 38 -16.21 -7.34 -4.05
N ARG A 39 -16.13 -6.68 -5.21
CA ARG A 39 -17.18 -6.74 -6.24
C ARG A 39 -17.41 -8.16 -6.75
N GLU A 40 -16.34 -8.93 -6.94
CA GLU A 40 -16.46 -10.32 -7.37
C GLU A 40 -17.13 -11.17 -6.29
N TYR A 41 -16.67 -11.05 -5.04
CA TYR A 41 -17.28 -11.77 -3.92
C TYR A 41 -18.76 -11.43 -3.75
N GLU A 42 -19.14 -10.16 -3.88
CA GLU A 42 -20.55 -9.75 -3.80
C GLU A 42 -21.41 -10.45 -4.85
N LYS A 43 -20.90 -10.60 -6.08
CA LYS A 43 -21.57 -11.22 -7.23
C LYS A 43 -21.63 -12.74 -7.14
N THR A 44 -20.53 -13.40 -6.84
CA THR A 44 -20.41 -14.87 -6.98
C THR A 44 -20.35 -15.62 -5.65
N LYS A 45 -20.21 -14.90 -4.53
CA LYS A 45 -19.90 -15.45 -3.20
C LYS A 45 -18.63 -16.30 -3.17
N LYS A 46 -17.76 -16.14 -4.16
CA LYS A 46 -16.45 -16.79 -4.26
C LYS A 46 -15.36 -15.75 -4.14
N MET A 47 -14.26 -16.13 -3.50
CA MET A 47 -13.08 -15.29 -3.43
C MET A 47 -12.29 -15.38 -4.75
N LEU A 48 -11.79 -14.24 -5.21
CA LEU A 48 -10.88 -14.09 -6.35
C LEU A 48 -9.43 -14.34 -5.93
#